data_AF-A0A3B8ZUY0-F1
#
_entry.id   AF-A0A3B8ZUY0-F1
#
_cell.length_a   1.000
_cell.length_b   1.000
_cell.length_c   1.000
_cell.angle_alpha   90.00
_cell.angle_beta   90.00
_cell.angle_gamma   90.00
#
_symmetry.space_group_name_H-M   'P 1'
#
loop_
_entity.id
_entity.type
_entity.pdbx_description
1 polymer ?
#
loop_
_entity_poly.entity_id
_entity_poly.type
_entity_poly.pdbx_seq_one_letter_code
_entity_poly.pdbx_strand_id
1 'polypeptide(L)'
;KQAAEEEARKQAAEAAARKKAAEDEARKQAAEAAARKKAAEEEARKQAAAAAARKQAAEAAAATRVVSPPGEKLEERPRAKAHEAAWQQAEDARKKAEEAARSLTPQERAALIIERESKEARVRAMVDEAAALLLGGGGETKGHAPGIPGESFTLVPGLETLTYAQPMEVAELYISLSMVVLSPENYPQQHCSAYICTFHRQGKVELYVVLRLRDSRRSLFYTPRRQPANMQEYRQQVAAAVRFLEVTGFLVEPTPLGSTPEERKKSLAVMPFLTATGT
;
A
#
# COMPACT_ATOMS: atom_id res chain seq x y z
N LYS A 1 52.93 5.93 -45.31
CA LYS A 1 52.53 5.31 -44.02
C LYS A 1 51.64 6.24 -43.19
N GLN A 2 52.04 7.49 -42.93
CA GLN A 2 51.24 8.44 -42.11
C GLN A 2 49.84 8.74 -42.68
N ALA A 3 49.69 8.93 -44.00
CA ALA A 3 48.39 9.19 -44.61
C ALA A 3 47.37 8.04 -44.44
N ALA A 4 47.82 6.79 -44.51
CA ALA A 4 46.96 5.62 -44.34
C ALA A 4 46.52 5.41 -42.87
N GLU A 5 47.37 5.82 -41.93
CA GLU A 5 47.10 5.73 -40.49
C GLU A 5 46.12 6.81 -40.03
N GLU A 6 46.22 8.01 -40.60
CA GLU A 6 45.26 9.10 -40.39
C GLU A 6 43.87 8.76 -40.96
N GLU A 7 43.84 8.14 -42.14
CA GLU A 7 42.60 7.69 -42.78
C GLU A 7 41.92 6.57 -41.97
N ALA A 8 42.69 5.60 -41.46
CA ALA A 8 42.18 4.55 -40.57
C ALA A 8 41.62 5.11 -39.25
N ARG A 9 42.28 6.12 -38.67
CA ARG A 9 41.82 6.78 -37.43
C ARG A 9 40.54 7.59 -37.67
N LYS A 10 40.41 8.23 -38.83
CA LYS A 10 39.20 8.95 -39.23
C LYS A 10 38.02 7.99 -39.43
N GLN A 11 38.25 6.85 -40.10
CA GLN A 11 37.23 5.82 -40.28
C GLN A 11 36.80 5.17 -38.96
N ALA A 12 37.73 4.92 -38.04
CA ALA A 12 37.42 4.37 -36.72
C ALA A 12 36.59 5.35 -35.86
N ALA A 13 36.90 6.65 -35.91
CA ALA A 13 36.13 7.68 -35.21
C ALA A 13 34.71 7.81 -35.79
N GLU A 14 34.57 7.74 -37.11
CA GLU A 14 33.26 7.83 -37.77
C GLU A 14 32.40 6.58 -37.49
N ALA A 15 33.00 5.39 -37.45
CA ALA A 15 32.32 4.16 -37.07
C ALA A 15 31.87 4.18 -35.60
N ALA A 16 32.71 4.69 -34.69
CA ALA A 16 32.35 4.86 -33.28
C ALA A 16 31.21 5.87 -33.09
N ALA A 17 31.23 6.98 -33.84
CA ALA A 17 30.15 7.97 -33.82
C ALA A 17 28.83 7.39 -34.34
N ARG A 18 28.85 6.62 -35.44
CA ARG A 18 27.66 5.94 -35.97
C ARG A 18 27.11 4.91 -35.00
N LYS A 19 27.97 4.14 -34.33
CA LYS A 19 27.55 3.15 -33.32
C LYS A 19 26.86 3.83 -32.13
N LYS A 20 27.43 4.93 -31.64
CA LYS A 20 26.87 5.68 -30.50
C LYS A 20 25.52 6.32 -30.86
N ALA A 21 25.40 6.88 -32.06
CA ALA A 21 24.13 7.44 -32.55
C ALA A 21 23.03 6.37 -32.65
N ALA A 22 23.36 5.17 -33.15
CA ALA A 22 22.41 4.06 -33.25
C ALA A 22 21.95 3.55 -31.86
N GLU A 23 22.86 3.53 -30.87
CA GLU A 23 22.55 3.08 -29.51
C GLU A 23 21.67 4.09 -28.76
N ASP A 24 21.93 5.39 -28.92
CA ASP A 24 21.09 6.46 -28.36
C ASP A 24 19.69 6.47 -29.00
N GLU A 25 19.59 6.21 -30.31
CA GLU A 25 18.30 6.11 -31.00
C GLU A 25 17.50 4.87 -30.56
N ALA A 26 18.15 3.71 -30.40
CA ALA A 26 17.51 2.52 -29.86
C ALA A 26 17.02 2.72 -28.42
N ARG A 27 17.79 3.42 -27.58
CA ARG A 27 17.40 3.75 -26.19
C ARG A 27 16.20 4.69 -26.17
N LYS A 28 16.15 5.67 -27.07
CA LYS A 28 15.01 6.59 -27.21
C LYS A 28 13.75 5.84 -27.63
N GLN A 29 13.85 4.96 -28.63
CA GLN A 29 12.71 4.14 -29.09
C GLN A 29 12.19 3.19 -28.00
N ALA A 30 13.08 2.56 -27.23
CA ALA A 30 12.69 1.69 -26.12
C ALA A 30 11.97 2.45 -25.00
N ALA A 31 12.43 3.67 -24.66
CA ALA A 31 11.77 4.52 -23.67
C ALA A 31 10.38 4.97 -24.13
N GLU A 32 10.22 5.31 -25.41
CA GLU A 32 8.93 5.73 -25.97
C GLU A 32 7.94 4.56 -26.04
N ALA A 33 8.39 3.35 -26.41
CA ALA A 33 7.58 2.14 -26.38
C ALA A 33 7.11 1.78 -24.96
N ALA A 34 7.99 1.91 -23.96
CA ALA A 34 7.64 1.68 -22.55
C ALA A 34 6.62 2.71 -22.04
N ALA A 35 6.74 3.98 -22.44
CA ALA A 35 5.79 5.02 -22.10
C ALA A 35 4.41 4.76 -22.73
N ARG A 36 4.36 4.37 -24.01
CA ARG A 36 3.11 3.99 -24.69
C ARG A 36 2.43 2.80 -24.05
N LYS A 37 3.20 1.78 -23.64
CA LYS A 37 2.67 0.61 -22.93
C LYS A 37 2.03 0.99 -21.58
N LYS A 38 2.70 1.84 -20.79
CA LYS A 38 2.16 2.32 -19.51
C LYS A 38 0.90 3.18 -19.68
N ALA A 39 0.87 4.04 -20.70
CA ALA A 39 -0.31 4.85 -21.00
C ALA A 39 -1.52 3.98 -21.39
N ALA A 40 -1.30 2.97 -22.24
CA ALA A 40 -2.35 2.03 -22.64
C ALA A 40 -2.88 1.21 -21.45
N GLU A 41 -2.00 0.78 -20.54
CA GLU A 41 -2.40 0.04 -19.33
C GLU A 41 -3.20 0.89 -18.35
N GLU A 42 -2.82 2.16 -18.17
CA GLU A 42 -3.57 3.11 -17.35
C GLU A 42 -4.95 3.43 -17.95
N GLU A 43 -5.02 3.58 -19.28
CA GLU A 43 -6.29 3.81 -19.98
C GLU A 43 -7.21 2.59 -19.88
N ALA A 44 -6.68 1.37 -20.04
CA ALA A 44 -7.43 0.14 -19.84
C ALA A 44 -7.96 0.02 -18.40
N ARG A 45 -7.16 0.41 -17.39
CA ARG A 45 -7.58 0.45 -15.98
C ARG A 45 -8.69 1.48 -15.74
N LYS A 46 -8.62 2.66 -16.37
CA LYS A 46 -9.68 3.69 -16.30
C LYS A 46 -10.97 3.21 -16.97
N GLN A 47 -10.89 2.57 -18.13
CA GLN A 47 -12.05 2.02 -18.82
C GLN A 47 -12.70 0.88 -18.03
N ALA A 48 -11.90 -0.02 -17.43
CA ALA A 48 -12.40 -1.09 -16.56
C ALA A 48 -13.10 -0.53 -15.29
N ALA A 49 -12.52 0.50 -14.67
CA ALA A 49 -13.14 1.16 -13.52
C ALA A 49 -14.45 1.88 -13.90
N ALA A 50 -14.49 2.54 -15.05
CA ALA A 50 -15.70 3.20 -15.55
C ALA A 50 -16.82 2.20 -15.92
N ALA A 51 -16.46 1.04 -16.50
CA ALA A 51 -17.41 -0.03 -16.77
C ALA A 51 -17.98 -0.64 -15.47
N ALA A 52 -17.14 -0.84 -14.45
CA ALA A 52 -17.58 -1.30 -13.14
C ALA A 52 -18.53 -0.29 -12.46
N ALA A 53 -18.21 1.01 -12.54
CA ALA A 53 -19.06 2.07 -12.01
C ALA A 53 -20.42 2.15 -12.74
N ARG A 54 -20.44 1.99 -14.07
CA ARG A 54 -21.71 1.94 -14.85
C ARG A 54 -22.57 0.74 -14.47
N LYS A 55 -21.97 -0.42 -14.22
CA LYS A 55 -22.69 -1.61 -13.75
C LYS A 55 -23.32 -1.35 -12.36
N GLN A 56 -22.55 -0.79 -11.42
CA GLN A 56 -23.05 -0.43 -10.09
C GLN A 56 -24.17 0.63 -10.14
N ALA A 57 -24.06 1.62 -11.03
CA ALA A 57 -25.09 2.64 -11.21
C ALA A 57 -26.38 2.09 -11.83
N ALA A 58 -26.29 1.16 -12.79
CA ALA A 58 -27.45 0.49 -13.37
C ALA A 58 -28.16 -0.41 -12.34
N GLU A 59 -27.40 -1.08 -11.48
CA GLU A 59 -27.93 -1.92 -10.38
C GLU A 59 -28.61 -1.07 -9.29
N ALA A 60 -28.04 0.09 -8.95
CA ALA A 60 -28.65 1.05 -8.02
C ALA A 60 -29.93 1.70 -8.59
N ALA A 61 -29.95 1.99 -9.90
CA ALA A 61 -31.14 2.51 -10.57
C ALA A 61 -32.29 1.48 -10.63
N ALA A 62 -31.97 0.20 -10.83
CA ALA A 62 -32.96 -0.88 -10.76
C ALA A 62 -33.54 -1.05 -9.34
N ALA A 63 -32.74 -0.80 -8.30
CA ALA A 63 -33.16 -0.87 -6.91
C ALA A 63 -34.09 0.27 -6.46
N THR A 64 -34.14 1.39 -7.18
CA THR A 64 -34.92 2.58 -6.78
C THR A 64 -36.34 2.61 -7.39
N ARG A 65 -36.69 1.69 -8.30
CA ARG A 65 -38.00 1.68 -9.00
C ARG A 65 -39.10 0.87 -8.29
N VAL A 66 -38.96 0.54 -7.01
CA VAL A 66 -40.01 -0.18 -6.25
C VAL A 66 -40.34 0.56 -4.96
N VAL A 67 -41.31 1.50 -5.04
CA VAL A 67 -42.02 2.04 -3.87
C VAL A 67 -43.53 1.83 -4.05
N SER A 68 -44.00 0.80 -3.33
CA SER A 68 -45.28 0.62 -2.58
C SER A 68 -46.64 0.57 -3.32
N PRO A 69 -47.55 -0.35 -2.88
CA PRO A 69 -48.42 -0.13 -1.70
C PRO A 69 -48.39 -1.30 -0.67
N PRO A 70 -49.14 -1.23 0.47
CA PRO A 70 -48.72 -1.84 1.74
C PRO A 70 -49.37 -3.19 2.06
N GLY A 71 -48.59 -4.06 2.71
CA GLY A 71 -49.08 -5.20 3.50
C GLY A 71 -48.87 -6.58 2.87
N GLU A 72 -47.69 -7.19 3.06
CA GLU A 72 -47.53 -8.60 3.47
C GLU A 72 -46.05 -8.99 3.60
N LYS A 73 -45.75 -9.79 4.62
CA LYS A 73 -44.52 -10.54 4.98
C LYS A 73 -43.23 -10.25 4.18
N LEU A 74 -42.22 -9.75 4.89
CA LEU A 74 -40.82 -9.65 4.43
C LEU A 74 -40.31 -11.01 3.89
N GLU A 75 -40.05 -11.10 2.58
CA GLU A 75 -39.16 -12.11 2.01
C GLU A 75 -37.71 -11.58 1.94
N GLU A 76 -36.82 -12.15 2.75
CA GLU A 76 -35.36 -11.88 2.78
C GLU A 76 -34.56 -12.49 1.61
N ARG A 77 -35.21 -13.13 0.63
CA ARG A 77 -34.53 -14.00 -0.36
C ARG A 77 -33.73 -13.33 -1.50
N PRO A 78 -33.95 -12.07 -1.94
CA PRO A 78 -33.21 -11.55 -3.11
C PRO A 78 -31.82 -10.98 -2.79
N ARG A 79 -31.57 -10.47 -1.58
CA ARG A 79 -30.24 -9.93 -1.17
C ARG A 79 -29.23 -11.03 -0.83
N ALA A 80 -29.69 -12.10 -0.20
CA ALA A 80 -28.85 -13.26 0.11
C ALA A 80 -28.30 -13.91 -1.17
N LYS A 81 -29.13 -14.06 -2.21
CA LYS A 81 -28.72 -14.65 -3.49
C LYS A 81 -27.75 -13.78 -4.28
N ALA A 82 -27.88 -12.45 -4.21
CA ALA A 82 -26.94 -11.52 -4.85
C ALA A 82 -25.56 -11.51 -4.16
N HIS A 83 -25.55 -11.58 -2.82
CA HIS A 83 -24.32 -11.69 -2.03
C HIS A 83 -23.62 -13.04 -2.28
N GLU A 84 -24.37 -14.13 -2.37
CA GLU A 84 -23.85 -15.47 -2.68
C GLU A 84 -23.28 -15.57 -4.11
N ALA A 85 -23.95 -14.97 -5.10
CA ALA A 85 -23.43 -14.91 -6.47
C ALA A 85 -22.15 -14.06 -6.60
N ALA A 86 -22.06 -12.95 -5.86
CA ALA A 86 -20.85 -12.13 -5.78
C ALA A 86 -19.70 -12.86 -5.06
N TRP A 87 -20.02 -13.67 -4.05
CA TRP A 87 -19.05 -14.51 -3.34
C TRP A 87 -18.48 -15.61 -4.25
N GLN A 88 -19.31 -16.27 -5.07
CA GLN A 88 -18.84 -17.28 -6.03
C GLN A 88 -17.91 -16.68 -7.09
N GLN A 89 -18.24 -15.49 -7.61
CA GLN A 89 -17.35 -14.80 -8.54
C GLN A 89 -16.00 -14.41 -7.91
N ALA A 90 -15.97 -14.04 -6.62
CA ALA A 90 -14.74 -13.71 -5.92
C ALA A 90 -13.90 -14.97 -5.61
N GLU A 91 -14.54 -16.09 -5.25
CA GLU A 91 -13.86 -17.38 -5.05
C GLU A 91 -13.27 -17.92 -6.36
N ASP A 92 -14.01 -17.86 -7.46
CA ASP A 92 -13.52 -18.29 -8.77
C ASP A 92 -12.35 -17.42 -9.26
N ALA A 93 -12.42 -16.10 -9.03
CA ALA A 93 -11.31 -15.20 -9.31
C ALA A 93 -10.07 -15.50 -8.44
N ARG A 94 -10.28 -15.84 -7.16
CA ARG A 94 -9.20 -16.25 -6.24
C ARG A 94 -8.57 -17.58 -6.64
N LYS A 95 -9.37 -18.60 -6.96
CA LYS A 95 -8.86 -19.89 -7.45
C LYS A 95 -8.09 -19.70 -8.74
N LYS A 96 -8.58 -18.89 -9.66
CA LYS A 96 -7.88 -18.57 -10.92
C LYS A 96 -6.57 -17.80 -10.68
N ALA A 97 -6.51 -16.91 -9.69
CA ALA A 97 -5.28 -16.21 -9.32
C ALA A 97 -4.27 -17.14 -8.63
N GLU A 98 -4.73 -18.05 -7.78
CA GLU A 98 -3.90 -19.06 -7.13
C GLU A 98 -3.36 -20.08 -8.14
N GLU A 99 -4.18 -20.49 -9.10
CA GLU A 99 -3.80 -21.39 -10.19
C GLU A 99 -2.84 -20.71 -11.16
N ALA A 100 -3.04 -19.42 -11.46
CA ALA A 100 -2.09 -18.60 -12.20
C ALA A 100 -0.76 -18.45 -11.46
N ALA A 101 -0.79 -18.31 -10.12
CA ALA A 101 0.42 -18.28 -9.30
C ALA A 101 1.12 -19.64 -9.26
N ARG A 102 0.37 -20.76 -9.30
CA ARG A 102 0.92 -22.12 -9.39
C ARG A 102 1.49 -22.43 -10.77
N SER A 103 0.95 -21.83 -11.84
CA SER A 103 1.48 -21.98 -13.20
C SER A 103 2.70 -21.11 -13.49
N LEU A 104 3.12 -20.24 -12.58
CA LEU A 104 4.35 -19.45 -12.73
C LEU A 104 5.56 -20.38 -12.82
N THR A 105 6.29 -20.24 -13.91
CA THR A 105 7.54 -20.96 -14.15
C THR A 105 8.60 -20.58 -13.11
N PRO A 106 9.61 -21.43 -12.88
CA PRO A 106 10.75 -21.09 -12.02
C PRO A 106 11.45 -19.78 -12.41
N GLN A 107 11.43 -19.43 -13.71
CA GLN A 107 11.99 -18.17 -14.21
C GLN A 107 11.15 -16.94 -13.81
N GLU A 108 9.82 -17.02 -13.86
CA GLU A 108 8.95 -15.91 -13.44
C GLU A 108 8.96 -15.71 -11.93
N ARG A 109 9.08 -16.81 -11.15
CA ARG A 109 9.29 -16.74 -9.70
C ARG A 109 10.63 -16.11 -9.34
N ALA A 110 11.70 -16.46 -10.06
CA ALA A 110 13.00 -15.85 -9.90
C ALA A 110 12.98 -14.35 -10.26
N ALA A 111 12.26 -13.96 -11.31
CA ALA A 111 12.11 -12.56 -11.68
C ALA A 111 11.40 -11.73 -10.59
N LEU A 112 10.39 -12.28 -9.91
CA LEU A 112 9.73 -11.61 -8.78
C LEU A 112 10.63 -11.47 -7.55
N ILE A 113 11.49 -12.47 -7.29
CA ILE A 113 12.49 -12.40 -6.21
C ILE A 113 13.52 -11.31 -6.53
N ILE A 114 14.04 -11.28 -7.77
CA ILE A 114 14.99 -10.26 -8.23
C ILE A 114 14.35 -8.87 -8.18
N GLU A 115 13.09 -8.73 -8.57
CA GLU A 115 12.37 -7.45 -8.50
C GLU A 115 12.20 -6.99 -7.04
N ARG A 116 11.90 -7.92 -6.12
CA ARG A 116 11.81 -7.65 -4.68
C ARG A 116 13.16 -7.21 -4.12
N GLU A 117 14.23 -7.96 -4.37
CA GLU A 117 15.58 -7.61 -3.90
C GLU A 117 16.06 -6.29 -4.50
N SER A 118 15.72 -5.99 -5.75
CA SER A 118 16.03 -4.71 -6.40
C SER A 118 15.27 -3.54 -5.76
N LYS A 119 14.02 -3.75 -5.34
CA LYS A 119 13.25 -2.75 -4.59
C LYS A 119 13.84 -2.54 -3.20
N GLU A 120 14.18 -3.62 -2.49
CA GLU A 120 14.86 -3.57 -1.18
C GLU A 120 16.22 -2.84 -1.27
N ALA A 121 17.00 -3.07 -2.32
CA ALA A 121 18.26 -2.37 -2.56
C ALA A 121 18.09 -0.88 -2.86
N ARG A 122 17.06 -0.48 -3.64
CA ARG A 122 16.75 0.94 -3.88
C ARG A 122 16.32 1.66 -2.62
N VAL A 123 15.54 1.00 -1.75
CA VAL A 123 15.15 1.55 -0.45
C VAL A 123 16.37 1.73 0.45
N ARG A 124 17.28 0.74 0.48
CA ARG A 124 18.53 0.84 1.25
C ARG A 124 19.41 2.01 0.80
N ALA A 125 19.55 2.21 -0.50
CA ALA A 125 20.28 3.36 -1.04
C ALA A 125 19.62 4.70 -0.66
N MET A 126 18.28 4.76 -0.64
CA MET A 126 17.55 5.97 -0.24
C MET A 126 17.71 6.28 1.27
N VAL A 127 17.82 5.24 2.11
CA VAL A 127 18.10 5.37 3.54
C VAL A 127 19.54 5.88 3.79
N ASP A 128 20.53 5.37 3.05
CA ASP A 128 21.92 5.84 3.17
C ASP A 128 22.07 7.30 2.72
N GLU A 129 21.34 7.70 1.66
CA GLU A 129 21.28 9.10 1.19
C GLU A 129 20.60 10.03 2.20
N ALA A 130 19.49 9.60 2.81
CA ALA A 130 18.82 10.35 3.87
C ALA A 130 19.67 10.46 5.15
N ALA A 131 20.41 9.41 5.52
CA ALA A 131 21.32 9.43 6.65
C ALA A 131 22.50 10.39 6.45
N ALA A 132 23.03 10.48 5.22
CA ALA A 132 24.08 11.44 4.87
C ALA A 132 23.61 12.90 4.96
N LEU A 133 22.33 13.17 4.66
CA LEU A 133 21.73 14.50 4.79
C LEU A 133 21.48 14.91 6.26
N LEU A 134 21.30 13.95 7.18
CA LEU A 134 20.95 14.20 8.59
C LEU A 134 22.15 14.46 9.51
N LEU A 135 23.37 14.07 9.12
CA LEU A 135 24.59 14.32 9.92
C LEU A 135 25.15 15.74 9.75
N GLY A 136 24.48 16.60 8.97
CA GLY A 136 24.84 17.99 8.74
C GLY A 136 23.82 18.98 9.30
N GLY A 137 23.55 18.98 10.61
CA GLY A 137 22.71 20.03 11.20
C GLY A 137 22.29 19.76 12.64
N GLY A 138 23.12 20.18 13.60
CA GLY A 138 22.72 20.29 14.99
C GLY A 138 21.68 21.41 15.17
N GLY A 139 20.50 21.05 15.66
CA GLY A 139 19.46 22.00 16.05
C GLY A 139 18.38 21.30 16.85
N GLU A 140 18.31 21.61 18.14
CA GLU A 140 17.33 21.10 19.08
C GLU A 140 15.90 21.51 18.66
N THR A 141 15.03 20.53 18.35
CA THR A 141 13.58 20.76 18.28
C THR A 141 12.83 19.66 19.01
N LYS A 142 12.04 20.08 20.00
CA LYS A 142 10.99 19.32 20.69
C LYS A 142 10.10 18.55 19.68
N GLY A 143 10.04 17.23 19.86
CA GLY A 143 8.87 16.38 19.60
C GLY A 143 8.30 16.36 18.18
N HIS A 144 9.14 16.35 17.17
CA HIS A 144 8.72 16.04 15.80
C HIS A 144 9.49 14.82 15.31
N ALA A 145 8.80 13.72 15.04
CA ALA A 145 9.34 12.73 14.12
C ALA A 145 9.69 13.45 12.80
N PRO A 146 10.84 13.14 12.15
CA PRO A 146 11.32 13.89 11.00
C PRO A 146 10.23 13.99 9.93
N GLY A 147 9.77 15.22 9.71
CA GLY A 147 8.61 15.52 8.90
C GLY A 147 8.90 15.32 7.42
N ILE A 148 8.23 14.33 6.83
CA ILE A 148 7.99 14.30 5.38
C ILE A 148 7.12 15.51 5.04
N PRO A 149 7.42 16.30 3.98
CA PRO A 149 6.53 17.38 3.57
C PRO A 149 5.21 16.80 3.07
N GLY A 150 4.10 17.12 3.76
CA GLY A 150 2.74 16.90 3.25
C GLY A 150 1.70 16.50 4.30
N GLU A 151 2.02 15.60 5.23
CA GLU A 151 1.08 15.11 6.25
C GLU A 151 1.85 14.66 7.50
N SER A 152 1.67 15.38 8.61
CA SER A 152 2.29 15.05 9.90
C SER A 152 1.39 14.11 10.70
N PHE A 153 1.96 12.98 11.13
CA PHE A 153 1.35 12.08 12.10
C PHE A 153 1.74 12.53 13.51
N THR A 154 0.75 12.68 14.39
CA THR A 154 0.96 13.17 15.76
C THR A 154 0.75 12.05 16.75
N LEU A 155 1.65 11.92 17.73
CA LEU A 155 1.52 10.97 18.83
C LEU A 155 0.24 11.28 19.63
N VAL A 156 -0.56 10.26 19.91
CA VAL A 156 -1.74 10.33 20.77
C VAL A 156 -1.30 9.98 22.19
N PRO A 157 -1.10 10.97 23.08
CA PRO A 157 -0.60 10.71 24.42
C PRO A 157 -1.62 9.92 25.24
N GLY A 158 -1.14 8.92 25.99
CA GLY A 158 -1.96 8.13 26.92
C GLY A 158 -2.82 7.04 26.29
N LEU A 159 -2.82 6.90 24.96
CA LEU A 159 -3.48 5.77 24.31
C LEU A 159 -2.58 4.54 24.39
N GLU A 160 -3.07 3.46 25.01
CA GLU A 160 -2.31 2.21 25.18
C GLU A 160 -2.83 1.06 24.30
N THR A 161 -4.15 1.05 24.05
CA THR A 161 -4.83 0.05 23.22
C THR A 161 -5.96 0.70 22.42
N LEU A 162 -6.27 0.10 21.27
CA LEU A 162 -7.42 0.47 20.45
C LEU A 162 -8.54 -0.56 20.68
N THR A 163 -9.71 -0.08 21.07
CA THR A 163 -10.85 -0.94 21.43
C THR A 163 -11.84 -1.06 20.27
N TYR A 164 -12.38 -2.23 19.96
CA TYR A 164 -13.41 -2.41 18.93
C TYR A 164 -14.62 -3.17 19.47
N ALA A 165 -15.84 -2.73 19.13
CA ALA A 165 -17.06 -3.42 19.60
C ALA A 165 -17.36 -4.65 18.74
N GLN A 166 -17.11 -4.56 17.43
CA GLN A 166 -17.28 -5.67 16.49
C GLN A 166 -16.04 -5.84 15.60
N PRO A 167 -15.63 -7.08 15.26
CA PRO A 167 -14.51 -7.31 14.34
C PRO A 167 -14.69 -6.68 12.95
N MET A 168 -15.94 -6.35 12.57
CA MET A 168 -16.26 -5.66 11.32
C MET A 168 -15.90 -4.17 11.34
N GLU A 169 -15.74 -3.57 12.52
CA GLU A 169 -15.35 -2.17 12.65
C GLU A 169 -13.92 -1.95 12.18
N VAL A 170 -13.04 -2.95 12.25
CA VAL A 170 -11.68 -2.85 11.71
C VAL A 170 -11.76 -3.00 10.19
N ALA A 171 -11.53 -1.91 9.46
CA ALA A 171 -11.69 -1.89 8.01
C ALA A 171 -10.50 -2.54 7.31
N GLU A 172 -9.31 -2.00 7.54
CA GLU A 172 -8.04 -2.48 6.99
C GLU A 172 -6.94 -2.49 8.06
N LEU A 173 -6.02 -3.44 7.91
CA LEU A 173 -4.84 -3.58 8.74
C LEU A 173 -3.62 -3.74 7.83
N TYR A 174 -2.55 -3.00 8.12
CA TYR A 174 -1.24 -3.19 7.51
C TYR A 174 -0.26 -3.58 8.60
N ILE A 175 0.65 -4.49 8.30
CA ILE A 175 1.65 -5.00 9.25
C ILE A 175 3.04 -4.85 8.65
N SER A 176 4.00 -4.42 9.48
CA SER A 176 5.40 -4.37 9.08
C SER A 176 5.96 -5.78 8.87
N LEU A 177 6.57 -6.01 7.72
CA LEU A 177 7.34 -7.22 7.42
C LEU A 177 8.72 -7.21 8.08
N SER A 178 9.25 -6.04 8.37
CA SER A 178 10.56 -5.82 8.99
C SER A 178 10.42 -5.25 10.40
N MET A 179 11.38 -5.61 11.26
CA MET A 179 11.60 -4.88 12.52
C MET A 179 12.65 -3.80 12.28
N VAL A 180 12.41 -2.60 12.80
CA VAL A 180 13.33 -1.47 12.69
C VAL A 180 13.78 -1.05 14.07
N VAL A 181 15.06 -0.72 14.22
CA VAL A 181 15.60 -0.17 15.47
C VAL A 181 15.35 1.33 15.49
N LEU A 182 14.51 1.80 16.41
CA LEU A 182 14.16 3.21 16.57
C LEU A 182 14.39 3.65 18.00
N SER A 183 14.51 4.96 18.22
CA SER A 183 14.43 5.58 19.55
C SER A 183 13.17 6.46 19.60
N PRO A 184 11.98 5.88 19.84
CA PRO A 184 10.73 6.65 19.88
C PRO A 184 10.70 7.63 21.06
N GLU A 185 9.84 8.64 21.00
CA GLU A 185 9.75 9.68 22.04
C GLU A 185 9.64 9.10 23.45
N ASN A 186 10.58 9.48 24.32
CA ASN A 186 10.68 9.04 25.72
C ASN A 186 11.04 7.56 25.93
N TYR A 187 11.52 6.87 24.89
CA TYR A 187 11.98 5.48 24.99
C TYR A 187 13.42 5.33 24.49
N PRO A 188 14.21 4.43 25.12
CA PRO A 188 15.52 4.08 24.60
C PRO A 188 15.40 3.39 23.25
N GLN A 189 16.49 3.40 22.50
CA GLN A 189 16.61 2.71 21.23
C GLN A 189 16.27 1.22 21.39
N GLN A 190 15.32 0.72 20.59
CA GLN A 190 14.87 -0.66 20.63
C GLN A 190 14.22 -1.10 19.32
N HIS A 191 14.08 -2.42 19.15
CA HIS A 191 13.37 -2.97 18.01
C HIS A 191 11.88 -2.65 18.09
N CYS A 192 11.35 -2.13 16.98
CA CYS A 192 9.96 -1.79 16.82
C CYS A 192 9.36 -2.60 15.67
N SER A 193 8.07 -2.94 15.78
CA SER A 193 7.22 -3.30 14.65
C SER A 193 6.18 -2.20 14.43
N ALA A 194 5.68 -2.08 13.21
CA ALA A 194 4.73 -1.04 12.84
C ALA A 194 3.44 -1.62 12.27
N TYR A 195 2.35 -0.91 12.47
CA TYR A 195 1.03 -1.28 12.00
C TYR A 195 0.29 -0.05 11.51
N ILE A 196 -0.59 -0.21 10.53
CA ILE A 196 -1.60 0.80 10.18
C ILE A 196 -2.95 0.14 10.42
N CYS A 197 -3.78 0.74 11.25
CA CYS A 197 -5.10 0.22 11.57
C CYS A 197 -6.15 1.28 11.27
N THR A 198 -7.19 0.87 10.57
CA THR A 198 -8.31 1.75 10.21
C THR A 198 -9.62 1.19 10.74
N PHE A 199 -10.51 2.08 11.17
CA PHE A 199 -11.82 1.71 11.69
C PHE A 199 -12.93 2.42 10.95
N HIS A 200 -14.05 1.73 10.75
CA HIS A 200 -15.33 2.30 10.35
C HIS A 200 -16.27 2.24 11.55
N ARG A 201 -16.50 3.40 12.19
CA ARG A 201 -17.38 3.52 13.37
C ARG A 201 -18.38 4.63 13.16
N GLN A 202 -19.66 4.33 13.31
CA GLN A 202 -20.74 5.33 13.27
C GLN A 202 -20.69 6.24 12.02
N GLY A 203 -20.30 5.69 10.87
CA GLY A 203 -20.16 6.44 9.62
C GLY A 203 -18.92 7.34 9.52
N LYS A 204 -18.02 7.29 10.52
CA LYS A 204 -16.71 7.94 10.50
C LYS A 204 -15.62 6.91 10.26
N VAL A 205 -14.57 7.35 9.56
CA VAL A 205 -13.38 6.56 9.35
C VAL A 205 -12.29 7.11 10.26
N GLU A 206 -11.65 6.22 11.01
CA GLU A 206 -10.52 6.56 11.87
C GLU A 206 -9.28 5.81 11.38
N LEU A 207 -8.15 6.50 11.36
CA LEU A 207 -6.86 5.95 10.99
C LEU A 207 -5.86 6.14 12.13
N TYR A 208 -5.14 5.06 12.44
CA TYR A 208 -4.05 5.03 13.41
C TYR A 208 -2.83 4.32 12.82
N VAL A 209 -1.67 4.90 13.04
CA VAL A 209 -0.37 4.24 12.86
C VAL A 209 0.11 3.82 14.23
N VAL A 210 0.54 2.57 14.39
CA VAL A 210 0.95 2.01 15.67
C VAL A 210 2.40 1.55 15.59
N LEU A 211 3.23 2.00 16.52
CA LEU A 211 4.57 1.44 16.73
C LEU A 211 4.54 0.58 17.98
N ARG A 212 4.83 -0.71 17.84
CA ARG A 212 4.96 -1.64 18.96
C ARG A 212 6.43 -1.80 19.31
N LEU A 213 6.76 -1.42 20.53
CA LEU A 213 8.10 -1.46 21.08
C LEU A 213 8.34 -2.85 21.69
N ARG A 214 9.35 -3.57 21.21
CA ARG A 214 9.57 -4.97 21.59
C ARG A 214 10.01 -5.12 23.04
N ASP A 215 10.97 -4.31 23.48
CA ASP A 215 11.60 -4.48 24.79
C ASP A 215 10.69 -3.97 25.91
N SER A 216 10.08 -2.79 25.72
CA SER A 216 9.13 -2.23 26.67
C SER A 216 7.72 -2.85 26.58
N ARG A 217 7.41 -3.59 25.52
CA ARG A 217 6.06 -4.11 25.21
C ARG A 217 4.97 -3.03 25.23
N ARG A 218 5.33 -1.79 24.89
CA ARG A 218 4.40 -0.66 24.78
C ARG A 218 3.99 -0.44 23.33
N SER A 219 2.82 0.15 23.13
CA SER A 219 2.36 0.58 21.81
C SER A 219 2.25 2.10 21.81
N LEU A 220 2.80 2.74 20.79
CA LEU A 220 2.66 4.18 20.54
C LEU A 220 1.72 4.37 19.36
N PHE A 221 0.74 5.25 19.52
CA PHE A 221 -0.30 5.48 18.53
C PHE A 221 -0.12 6.85 17.95
N TYR A 222 -0.14 6.92 16.63
CA TYR A 222 -0.07 8.15 15.88
C TYR A 222 -1.33 8.29 15.03
N THR A 223 -1.80 9.51 14.90
CA THR A 223 -3.00 9.82 14.12
C THR A 223 -2.69 10.96 13.15
N PRO A 224 -3.28 10.99 11.94
CA PRO A 224 -3.16 12.15 11.09
C PRO A 224 -3.78 13.37 11.78
N ARG A 225 -3.25 14.56 11.50
CA ARG A 225 -3.77 15.84 12.07
C ARG A 225 -5.28 16.01 11.90
N ARG A 226 -5.83 15.45 10.82
CA ARG A 226 -7.26 15.40 10.54
C ARG A 226 -7.63 13.99 10.11
N GLN A 227 -8.66 13.42 10.72
CA GLN A 227 -9.22 12.14 10.32
C GLN A 227 -9.93 12.25 8.95
N PRO A 228 -9.94 11.19 8.14
CA PRO A 228 -10.48 11.24 6.80
C PRO A 228 -12.00 11.43 6.82
N ALA A 229 -12.49 12.47 6.15
CA ALA A 229 -13.92 12.77 6.12
C ALA A 229 -14.70 11.96 5.07
N ASN A 230 -13.99 11.41 4.08
CA ASN A 230 -14.58 10.69 2.95
C ASN A 230 -13.60 9.63 2.41
N MET A 231 -14.08 8.82 1.46
CA MET A 231 -13.31 7.71 0.89
C MET A 231 -12.07 8.16 0.11
N GLN A 232 -12.06 9.38 -0.45
CA GLN A 232 -10.91 9.90 -1.16
C GLN A 232 -9.80 10.32 -0.19
N GLU A 233 -10.14 11.09 0.84
CA GLU A 233 -9.24 11.46 1.94
C GLU A 233 -8.72 10.21 2.65
N TYR A 234 -9.57 9.21 2.86
CA TYR A 234 -9.19 7.92 3.43
C TYR A 234 -8.04 7.27 2.65
N ARG A 235 -8.19 7.10 1.33
CA ARG A 235 -7.15 6.49 0.49
C ARG A 235 -5.86 7.30 0.48
N GLN A 236 -5.97 8.63 0.48
CA GLN A 236 -4.80 9.52 0.53
C GLN A 236 -4.04 9.37 1.85
N GLN A 237 -4.76 9.35 2.98
CA GLN A 237 -4.17 9.22 4.31
C GLN A 237 -3.61 7.83 4.59
N VAL A 238 -4.23 6.76 4.08
CA VAL A 238 -3.64 5.41 4.13
C VAL A 238 -2.33 5.39 3.35
N ALA A 239 -2.31 5.95 2.13
CA ALA A 239 -1.09 6.04 1.35
C ALA A 239 -0.01 6.90 2.03
N ALA A 240 -0.41 7.95 2.76
CA ALA A 240 0.50 8.77 3.55
C ALA A 240 1.05 8.05 4.78
N ALA A 241 0.21 7.25 5.46
CA ALA A 241 0.62 6.41 6.58
C ALA A 241 1.64 5.35 6.14
N VAL A 242 1.43 4.74 4.96
CA VAL A 242 2.41 3.83 4.35
C VAL A 242 3.73 4.55 4.09
N ARG A 243 3.69 5.71 3.42
CA ARG A 243 4.92 6.51 3.17
C ARG A 243 5.62 6.94 4.45
N PHE A 244 4.87 7.32 5.48
CA PHE A 244 5.41 7.66 6.79
C PHE A 244 6.21 6.52 7.40
N LEU A 245 5.67 5.31 7.35
CA LEU A 245 6.36 4.11 7.84
C LEU A 245 7.56 3.72 6.95
N GLU A 246 7.44 3.85 5.63
CA GLU A 246 8.54 3.58 4.67
C GLU A 246 9.74 4.48 4.90
N VAL A 247 9.52 5.79 5.09
CA VAL A 247 10.60 6.74 5.42
C VAL A 247 11.23 6.44 6.78
N THR A 248 10.44 5.90 7.71
CA THR A 248 10.93 5.44 9.02
C THR A 248 11.69 4.11 8.91
N GLY A 249 11.73 3.48 7.73
CA GLY A 249 12.46 2.24 7.45
C GLY A 249 11.62 0.96 7.51
N PHE A 250 10.30 1.07 7.73
CA PHE A 250 9.41 -0.08 7.75
C PHE A 250 8.89 -0.40 6.34
N LEU A 251 8.84 -1.68 6.01
CA LEU A 251 8.04 -2.17 4.89
C LEU A 251 6.74 -2.73 5.44
N VAL A 252 5.61 -2.23 4.97
CA VAL A 252 4.28 -2.64 5.44
C VAL A 252 3.45 -3.25 4.31
N GLU A 253 2.70 -4.30 4.64
CA GLU A 253 1.78 -4.95 3.71
C GLU A 253 0.37 -5.05 4.28
N PRO A 254 -0.67 -4.95 3.42
CA PRO A 254 -2.03 -5.18 3.83
C PRO A 254 -2.20 -6.62 4.31
N THR A 255 -2.80 -6.78 5.48
CA THR A 255 -3.06 -8.08 6.09
C THR A 255 -4.51 -8.48 5.87
N PRO A 256 -4.77 -9.66 5.28
CA PRO A 256 -6.13 -10.15 5.09
C PRO A 256 -6.75 -10.45 6.46
N LEU A 257 -7.80 -9.70 6.81
CA LEU A 257 -8.50 -9.90 8.08
C LEU A 257 -9.49 -11.08 8.01
N GLY A 258 -9.89 -11.51 6.82
CA GLY A 258 -10.94 -12.50 6.61
C GLY A 258 -12.31 -11.84 6.36
N SER A 259 -13.25 -12.63 5.87
CA SER A 259 -14.58 -12.15 5.46
C SER A 259 -15.65 -12.44 6.52
N THR A 260 -15.41 -13.43 7.38
CA THR A 260 -16.34 -13.77 8.46
C THR A 260 -15.95 -13.09 9.78
N PRO A 261 -16.91 -12.82 10.68
CA PRO A 261 -16.61 -12.30 12.01
C PRO A 261 -15.62 -13.15 12.81
N GLU A 262 -15.68 -14.48 12.66
CA GLU A 262 -14.80 -15.40 13.38
C GLU A 262 -13.37 -15.38 12.85
N GLU A 263 -13.17 -15.37 11.53
CA GLU A 263 -11.86 -15.21 10.92
C GLU A 263 -11.23 -13.88 11.33
N ARG A 264 -12.01 -12.80 11.26
CA ARG A 264 -11.57 -11.48 11.71
C ARG A 264 -11.20 -11.48 13.17
N LYS A 265 -12.01 -12.08 14.05
CA LYS A 265 -11.67 -12.20 15.47
C LYS A 265 -10.33 -12.93 15.68
N LYS A 266 -10.08 -14.02 14.93
CA LYS A 266 -8.80 -14.75 14.99
C LYS A 266 -7.63 -13.87 14.51
N SER A 267 -7.77 -13.19 13.38
CA SER A 267 -6.75 -12.30 12.83
C SER A 267 -6.45 -11.12 13.76
N LEU A 268 -7.48 -10.51 14.36
CA LEU A 268 -7.34 -9.38 15.27
C LEU A 268 -6.77 -9.80 16.64
N ALA A 269 -7.03 -11.03 17.10
CA ALA A 269 -6.49 -11.54 18.37
C ALA A 269 -4.96 -11.66 18.37
N VAL A 270 -4.34 -11.76 17.19
CA VAL A 270 -2.87 -11.75 17.05
C VAL A 270 -2.28 -10.35 17.29
N MET A 271 -3.10 -9.30 17.22
CA MET A 271 -2.64 -7.91 17.37
C MET A 271 -2.64 -7.49 18.85
N PRO A 272 -1.48 -7.30 19.50
CA PRO A 272 -1.39 -7.08 20.95
C PRO A 272 -1.87 -5.69 21.40
N PHE A 273 -2.23 -4.82 20.45
CA PHE A 273 -2.70 -3.45 20.71
C PHE A 273 -4.20 -3.28 20.44
N LEU A 274 -4.90 -4.34 20.01
CA LEU A 274 -6.34 -4.35 19.77
C LEU A 274 -7.06 -5.10 20.90
N THR A 275 -8.18 -4.56 21.37
CA THR A 275 -8.99 -5.18 22.43
C THR A 275 -10.47 -5.10 22.08
N ALA A 276 -11.24 -6.15 22.34
CA ALA A 276 -12.69 -6.11 22.14
C ALA A 276 -13.36 -5.35 23.30
N THR A 277 -14.32 -4.47 23.03
CA THR A 277 -14.97 -3.60 24.04
C THR A 277 -15.98 -4.34 24.94
N GLY A 278 -15.86 -5.66 25.12
CA GLY A 278 -16.87 -6.46 25.82
C GLY A 278 -16.42 -7.85 26.28
N THR A 279 -15.12 -8.01 26.58
CA THR A 279 -14.63 -9.16 27.38
C THR A 279 -14.59 -8.81 28.85
#